data_AF-A0A8S3RXH7-F1
#
_entry.id   AF-A0A8S3RXH7-F1
#
_cell.length_a   1.000
_cell.length_b   1.000
_cell.length_c   1.000
_cell.angle_alpha   90.00
_cell.angle_beta   90.00
_cell.angle_gamma   90.00
#
_symmetry.space_group_name_H-M   'P 1'
#
loop_
_entity.id
_entity.type
_entity.pdbx_description
1 polymer ?
#
loop_
_entity_poly.entity_id
_entity_poly.type
_entity_poly.pdbx_seq_one_letter_code
_entity_poly.pdbx_strand_id
1 'polypeptide(L)'
;MIIIRCRVSGTNITITGSGFDTSPENNIVKIGDVDCYTFEAKADGTEIQCTAGEGPRKIGYVTVRVIGKGFAPGKKLFIFLGRVTSFSPTIVSLGGGIFLDVNGEGFHEDVAVFVNDVPCEVIERTIRLARCILPALPAGVYNVKVDIGDGTQFVQLTNIQYDASTTPTITNISPTTEGAVGGSQLTITGSGFSDNGTLRIGDKELPDAVFTNTTITATLPSMSQGVKKSGCLLVPVMEQLSTGIHI
;
A
#
# COMPACT_ATOMS: atom_id res chain seq x y z
N MET A 1 -4.52 10.55 34.62
CA MET A 1 -3.87 9.47 33.84
C MET A 1 -2.85 10.15 32.92
N ILE A 2 -1.54 9.88 33.08
CA ILE A 2 -0.49 10.48 32.23
C ILE A 2 -0.29 9.54 31.05
N ILE A 3 -0.64 9.98 29.85
CA ILE A 3 -0.42 9.26 28.59
C ILE A 3 0.88 9.80 27.99
N ILE A 4 1.89 8.96 27.83
CA ILE A 4 3.13 9.33 27.15
C ILE A 4 2.89 9.14 25.65
N ARG A 5 2.92 10.25 24.89
CA ARG A 5 2.84 10.24 23.43
C ARG A 5 4.26 10.20 22.86
N CYS A 6 4.56 9.27 21.95
CA CYS A 6 5.87 9.23 21.33
C CYS A 6 5.85 8.92 19.83
N ARG A 7 6.99 9.19 19.20
CA ARG A 7 7.23 8.95 17.78
C ARG A 7 7.42 7.45 17.55
N VAL A 8 6.85 6.97 16.45
CA VAL A 8 6.70 5.56 16.11
C VAL A 8 8.07 4.98 15.78
N SER A 9 8.49 3.96 16.53
CA SER A 9 9.81 3.33 16.50
C SER A 9 11.01 4.25 16.80
N GLY A 10 12.06 3.69 17.39
CA GLY A 10 13.28 4.46 17.68
C GLY A 10 13.18 5.43 18.86
N THR A 11 12.01 5.53 19.50
CA THR A 11 11.84 6.32 20.72
C THR A 11 12.61 5.66 21.86
N ASN A 12 13.50 6.42 22.49
CA ASN A 12 14.12 6.03 23.74
C ASN A 12 13.15 6.28 24.90
N ILE A 13 12.88 5.24 25.67
CA ILE A 13 12.02 5.24 26.85
C ILE A 13 12.89 5.00 28.07
N THR A 14 12.78 5.90 29.05
CA THR A 14 13.33 5.69 30.39
C THR A 14 12.28 5.08 31.29
N ILE A 15 12.61 3.94 31.90
CA ILE A 15 11.73 3.23 32.84
C ILE A 15 12.42 3.23 34.21
N THR A 16 11.81 3.89 35.17
CA THR A 16 12.28 3.95 36.57
C THR A 16 11.51 2.99 37.45
N GLY A 17 12.19 2.35 38.39
CA GLY A 17 11.65 1.33 39.27
C GLY A 17 12.68 0.83 40.27
N SER A 18 12.63 -0.47 40.58
CA SER A 18 13.56 -1.14 41.48
C SER A 18 13.68 -2.61 41.12
N GLY A 19 14.83 -3.21 41.37
CA GLY A 19 15.05 -4.64 41.17
C GLY A 19 15.31 -5.02 39.71
N PHE A 20 15.59 -4.06 38.83
CA PHE A 20 16.09 -4.37 37.49
C PHE A 20 17.42 -5.10 37.56
N ASP A 21 17.71 -5.89 36.52
CA ASP A 21 19.03 -6.48 36.35
C ASP A 21 20.01 -5.44 35.82
N THR A 22 21.28 -5.53 36.21
CA THR A 22 22.30 -4.59 35.76
C THR A 22 22.78 -4.87 34.34
N SER A 23 22.55 -6.08 33.83
CA SER A 23 22.71 -6.42 32.41
C SER A 23 21.45 -6.02 31.63
N PRO A 24 21.52 -5.07 30.67
CA PRO A 24 20.35 -4.62 29.91
C PRO A 24 19.55 -5.74 29.24
N GLU A 25 20.23 -6.73 28.66
CA GLU A 25 19.67 -7.88 27.96
C GLU A 25 18.81 -8.80 28.84
N ASN A 26 19.01 -8.75 30.16
CA ASN A 26 18.22 -9.50 31.14
C ASN A 26 16.89 -8.82 31.48
N ASN A 27 16.68 -7.58 31.05
CA ASN A 27 15.45 -6.82 31.25
C ASN A 27 14.62 -6.82 29.97
N ILE A 28 13.72 -7.78 29.81
CA ILE A 28 12.86 -7.89 28.62
C ILE A 28 11.68 -6.94 28.77
N VAL A 29 11.67 -5.86 27.97
CA VAL A 29 10.62 -4.83 28.01
C VAL A 29 9.68 -4.99 26.81
N LYS A 30 8.37 -4.93 27.06
CA LYS A 30 7.33 -4.87 26.02
C LYS A 30 6.35 -3.74 26.22
N ILE A 31 5.80 -3.23 25.13
CA ILE A 31 4.75 -2.22 25.07
C ILE A 31 3.53 -2.85 24.40
N GLY A 32 2.60 -3.37 25.22
CA GLY A 32 1.66 -4.38 24.72
C GLY A 32 2.45 -5.56 24.16
N ASP A 33 2.31 -5.83 22.87
CA ASP A 33 3.02 -6.93 22.19
C ASP A 33 4.31 -6.50 21.47
N VAL A 34 4.62 -5.21 21.46
CA VAL A 34 5.79 -4.65 20.74
C VAL A 34 7.01 -4.71 21.65
N ASP A 35 8.13 -5.23 21.15
CA ASP A 35 9.36 -5.27 21.92
C ASP A 35 9.97 -3.87 22.10
N CYS A 36 10.56 -3.61 23.27
CA CYS A 36 11.40 -2.44 23.52
C CYS A 36 12.81 -2.94 23.83
N TYR A 37 13.75 -2.66 22.94
CA TYR A 37 15.11 -3.18 23.01
C TYR A 37 15.91 -2.40 24.06
N THR A 38 16.18 -3.02 25.20
CA THR A 38 16.98 -2.42 26.28
C THR A 38 18.42 -2.26 25.86
N PHE A 39 18.97 -1.07 26.08
CA PHE A 39 20.37 -0.75 25.76
C PHE A 39 21.15 -0.20 26.96
N GLU A 40 20.46 0.16 28.04
CA GLU A 40 21.09 0.66 29.26
C GLU A 40 20.32 0.20 30.51
N ALA A 41 21.06 -0.10 31.58
CA ALA A 41 20.54 -0.40 32.90
C ALA A 41 21.46 0.21 33.96
N LYS A 42 20.91 0.93 34.93
CA LYS A 42 21.71 1.53 36.01
C LYS A 42 22.23 0.45 36.96
N ALA A 43 23.45 0.67 37.46
CA ALA A 43 24.11 -0.24 38.41
C ALA A 43 23.36 -0.41 39.74
N ASP A 44 22.51 0.55 40.11
CA ASP A 44 21.65 0.49 41.30
C ASP A 44 20.33 -0.27 41.07
N GLY A 45 20.07 -0.73 39.84
CA GLY A 45 18.86 -1.46 39.47
C GLY A 45 17.58 -0.62 39.52
N THR A 46 17.68 0.72 39.47
CA THR A 46 16.53 1.63 39.57
C THR A 46 16.03 2.18 38.24
N GLU A 47 16.79 2.01 37.15
CA GLU A 47 16.42 2.54 35.85
C GLU A 47 16.94 1.66 34.72
N ILE A 48 16.13 1.53 33.68
CA ILE A 48 16.52 0.95 32.39
C ILE A 48 16.10 1.91 31.27
N GLN A 49 16.87 1.93 30.19
CA GLN A 49 16.49 2.60 28.96
C GLN A 49 16.33 1.59 27.83
N CYS A 50 15.28 1.76 27.04
CA CYS A 50 15.01 0.90 25.90
C CYS A 50 14.54 1.73 24.70
N THR A 51 14.81 1.22 23.51
CA THR A 51 14.31 1.78 22.26
C THR A 51 13.07 1.00 21.85
N ALA A 52 11.93 1.69 21.75
CA ALA A 52 10.68 1.06 21.32
C ALA A 52 10.82 0.53 19.88
N GLY A 53 10.45 -0.74 19.69
CA GLY A 53 10.35 -1.36 18.39
C GLY A 53 9.20 -0.77 17.56
N GLU A 54 9.08 -1.28 16.33
CA GLU A 54 7.99 -0.93 15.43
C GLU A 54 6.71 -1.65 15.82
N GLY A 55 5.61 -0.89 15.96
CA GLY A 55 4.29 -1.43 16.22
C GLY A 55 3.19 -0.57 15.58
N PRO A 56 2.02 -1.17 15.29
CA PRO A 56 0.89 -0.42 14.76
C PRO A 56 0.43 0.63 15.77
N ARG A 57 -0.34 1.62 15.31
CA ARG A 57 -0.92 2.66 16.16
C ARG A 57 -1.87 2.04 17.20
N LYS A 58 -1.36 1.78 18.41
CA LYS A 58 -2.11 1.19 19.52
C LYS A 58 -1.71 1.77 20.86
N ILE A 59 -2.61 1.64 21.83
CA ILE A 59 -2.31 1.86 23.24
C ILE A 59 -1.84 0.54 23.85
N GLY A 60 -0.67 0.52 24.48
CA GLY A 60 -0.11 -0.64 25.16
C GLY A 60 0.36 -0.30 26.57
N TYR A 61 0.26 -1.26 27.48
CA TYR A 61 0.93 -1.16 28.78
C TYR A 61 2.41 -1.47 28.62
N VAL A 62 3.26 -0.69 29.29
CA VAL A 62 4.67 -1.03 29.43
C VAL A 62 4.78 -2.16 30.45
N THR A 63 5.45 -3.26 30.09
CA THR A 63 5.69 -4.41 30.97
C THR A 63 7.17 -4.77 30.94
N VAL A 64 7.68 -5.27 32.07
CA VAL A 64 9.09 -5.66 32.19
C VAL A 64 9.16 -7.06 32.76
N ARG A 65 9.89 -7.97 32.10
CA ARG A 65 10.26 -9.27 32.64
C ARG A 65 11.76 -9.28 32.87
N VAL A 66 12.16 -9.47 34.11
CA VAL A 66 13.57 -9.56 34.50
C VAL A 66 13.94 -11.04 34.62
N ILE A 67 14.96 -11.49 33.87
CA ILE A 67 15.43 -12.87 33.89
C ILE A 67 15.83 -13.25 35.33
N GLY A 68 15.35 -14.40 35.82
CA GLY A 68 15.61 -14.86 37.18
C GLY A 68 14.80 -14.17 38.29
N LYS A 69 14.12 -13.05 38.03
CA LYS A 69 13.31 -12.33 39.05
C LYS A 69 11.81 -12.33 38.77
N GLY A 70 11.39 -12.46 37.50
CA GLY A 70 9.98 -12.60 37.13
C GLY A 70 9.39 -11.39 36.40
N PHE A 71 8.07 -11.24 36.48
CA PHE A 71 7.29 -10.27 35.70
C PHE A 71 6.82 -9.08 36.55
N ALA A 72 7.08 -7.87 36.07
CA ALA A 72 6.65 -6.61 36.64
C ALA A 72 5.60 -5.94 35.71
N PRO A 73 4.31 -5.96 36.05
CA PRO A 73 3.28 -5.27 35.27
C PRO A 73 3.42 -3.76 35.46
N GLY A 74 3.62 -3.00 34.38
CA GLY A 74 3.54 -1.55 34.44
C GLY A 74 2.09 -1.07 34.37
N LYS A 75 1.81 0.04 35.05
CA LYS A 75 0.48 0.70 35.05
C LYS A 75 0.39 1.89 34.10
N LYS A 76 1.48 2.17 33.37
CA LYS A 76 1.57 3.31 32.45
C LYS A 76 1.21 2.86 31.04
N LEU A 77 0.35 3.66 30.42
CA LEU A 77 -0.03 3.52 29.03
C LEU A 77 0.99 4.24 28.15
N PHE A 78 1.36 3.58 27.08
CA PHE A 78 2.15 4.11 25.99
C PHE A 78 1.31 4.05 24.72
N ILE A 79 1.31 5.12 23.93
CA ILE A 79 0.61 5.14 22.65
C ILE A 79 1.62 5.20 21.51
N PHE A 80 1.59 4.20 20.65
CA PHE A 80 2.18 4.30 19.32
C PHE A 80 1.29 5.23 18.52
N LEU A 81 1.82 6.38 18.13
CA LEU A 81 1.16 7.21 17.13
C LEU A 81 1.36 6.56 15.76
N GLY A 82 0.51 6.90 14.80
CA GLY A 82 0.77 6.57 13.40
C GLY A 82 0.90 7.87 12.62
N ARG A 83 1.63 7.83 11.52
CA ARG A 83 1.65 8.94 10.56
C ARG A 83 1.82 8.42 9.16
N VAL A 84 1.30 9.17 8.22
CA VAL A 84 1.67 9.01 6.81
C VAL A 84 2.80 10.01 6.51
N THR A 85 3.78 9.58 5.73
CA THR A 85 4.98 10.35 5.39
C THR A 85 4.98 10.82 3.95
N SER A 86 4.51 10.00 3.02
CA SER A 86 4.41 10.36 1.61
C SER A 86 3.39 9.49 0.88
N PHE A 87 3.04 9.89 -0.33
CA PHE A 87 2.43 8.99 -1.28
C PHE A 87 3.04 9.17 -2.67
N SER A 88 2.94 8.14 -3.49
CA SER A 88 3.40 8.15 -4.88
C SER A 88 2.55 7.19 -5.71
N PRO A 89 2.16 7.55 -6.94
CA PRO A 89 2.43 8.83 -7.62
C PRO A 89 1.53 9.99 -7.13
N THR A 90 1.86 11.22 -7.52
CA THR A 90 1.05 12.43 -7.24
C THR A 90 0.20 12.90 -8.42
N ILE A 91 0.46 12.41 -9.63
CA ILE A 91 -0.28 12.70 -10.86
C ILE A 91 -0.66 11.37 -11.52
N VAL A 92 -1.92 11.21 -11.89
CA VAL A 92 -2.51 9.93 -12.31
C VAL A 92 -3.50 10.10 -13.47
N SER A 93 -3.76 9.01 -14.19
CA SER A 93 -4.74 8.98 -15.28
C SER A 93 -6.18 9.09 -14.77
N LEU A 94 -7.10 9.47 -15.65
CA LEU A 94 -8.53 9.53 -15.34
C LEU A 94 -9.16 8.13 -15.16
N GLY A 95 -8.53 7.11 -15.75
CA GLY A 95 -9.05 5.74 -15.78
C GLY A 95 -8.95 5.00 -14.45
N GLY A 96 -8.18 5.50 -13.48
CA GLY A 96 -7.85 4.74 -12.27
C GLY A 96 -7.07 3.47 -12.62
N GLY A 97 -7.16 2.45 -11.76
CA GLY A 97 -6.52 1.16 -11.98
C GLY A 97 -5.00 1.22 -11.97
N ILE A 98 -4.45 2.18 -11.22
CA ILE A 98 -3.01 2.22 -10.95
C ILE A 98 -2.79 2.27 -9.45
N PHE A 99 -1.64 1.77 -9.01
CA PHE A 99 -1.33 1.71 -7.60
C PHE A 99 -0.91 3.07 -7.03
N LEU A 100 -1.50 3.41 -5.89
CA LEU A 100 -1.03 4.44 -4.99
C LEU A 100 -0.28 3.78 -3.83
N ASP A 101 1.01 4.08 -3.71
CA ASP A 101 1.81 3.72 -2.55
C ASP A 101 1.72 4.83 -1.52
N VAL A 102 1.13 4.53 -0.36
CA VAL A 102 1.06 5.40 0.81
C VAL A 102 2.11 4.93 1.81
N ASN A 103 3.15 5.72 2.03
CA ASN A 103 4.22 5.40 2.97
C ASN A 103 3.96 6.07 4.31
N GLY A 104 4.34 5.42 5.40
CA GLY A 104 4.13 5.94 6.74
C GLY A 104 4.76 5.09 7.82
N GLU A 105 4.22 5.24 9.02
CA GLU A 105 4.58 4.46 10.20
C GLU A 105 3.33 4.17 11.01
N GLY A 106 3.25 2.97 11.58
CA GLY A 106 2.20 2.58 12.52
C GLY A 106 0.88 2.21 11.86
N PHE A 107 0.86 1.83 10.58
CA PHE A 107 -0.36 1.34 9.93
C PHE A 107 -0.87 0.05 10.59
N HIS A 108 -2.17 0.03 10.87
CA HIS A 108 -2.88 -1.14 11.40
C HIS A 108 -3.34 -2.07 10.26
N GLU A 109 -3.86 -3.24 10.63
CA GLU A 109 -4.43 -4.18 9.65
C GLU A 109 -5.65 -3.62 8.92
N ASP A 110 -6.37 -2.68 9.54
CA ASP A 110 -7.58 -2.03 9.01
C ASP A 110 -7.31 -0.66 8.37
N VAL A 111 -6.06 -0.39 7.96
CA VAL A 111 -5.71 0.86 7.26
C VAL A 111 -6.61 1.03 6.03
N ALA A 112 -7.20 2.23 5.88
CA ALA A 112 -8.08 2.55 4.77
C ALA A 112 -7.64 3.85 4.10
N VAL A 113 -7.68 3.86 2.77
CA VAL A 113 -7.27 5.00 1.94
C VAL A 113 -8.46 5.46 1.12
N PHE A 114 -8.65 6.77 1.03
CA PHE A 114 -9.72 7.40 0.25
C PHE A 114 -9.16 8.54 -0.58
N VAL A 115 -9.67 8.66 -1.80
CA VAL A 115 -9.50 9.86 -2.62
C VAL A 115 -10.77 10.69 -2.49
N ASN A 116 -10.69 11.77 -1.72
CA ASN A 116 -11.81 12.46 -1.07
C ASN A 116 -12.67 11.49 -0.26
N ASP A 117 -13.80 11.04 -0.83
CA ASP A 117 -14.76 10.13 -0.20
C ASP A 117 -14.95 8.85 -1.01
N VAL A 118 -14.15 8.66 -2.07
CA VAL A 118 -14.14 7.44 -2.88
C VAL A 118 -13.08 6.48 -2.33
N PRO A 119 -13.45 5.26 -1.94
CA PRO A 119 -12.50 4.26 -1.45
C PRO A 119 -11.41 3.92 -2.47
N CYS A 120 -10.17 3.84 -2.01
CA CYS A 120 -9.04 3.25 -2.71
C CYS A 120 -8.82 1.86 -2.13
N GLU A 121 -9.03 0.80 -2.90
CA GLU A 121 -9.00 -0.57 -2.40
C GLU A 121 -7.57 -0.96 -2.01
N VAL A 122 -7.31 -1.15 -0.70
CA VAL A 122 -5.99 -1.52 -0.18
C VAL A 122 -5.72 -3.00 -0.44
N ILE A 123 -4.68 -3.27 -1.23
CA ILE A 123 -4.31 -4.62 -1.68
C ILE A 123 -3.07 -5.17 -0.98
N GLU A 124 -2.16 -4.30 -0.55
CA GLU A 124 -0.98 -4.67 0.22
C GLU A 124 -0.82 -3.70 1.38
N ARG A 125 -0.43 -4.23 2.53
CA ARG A 125 -0.22 -3.44 3.73
C ARG A 125 0.87 -4.02 4.61
N THR A 126 1.64 -3.11 5.17
CA THR A 126 2.61 -3.33 6.23
C THR A 126 2.47 -2.19 7.22
N ILE A 127 3.20 -2.25 8.32
CA ILE A 127 3.27 -1.14 9.28
C ILE A 127 3.79 0.19 8.69
N ARG A 128 4.43 0.15 7.51
CA ARG A 128 5.03 1.32 6.85
C ARG A 128 4.48 1.64 5.45
N LEU A 129 3.68 0.76 4.87
CA LEU A 129 3.19 0.89 3.51
C LEU A 129 1.73 0.44 3.45
N ALA A 130 0.87 1.23 2.81
CA ALA A 130 -0.42 0.79 2.32
C ALA A 130 -0.44 1.05 0.81
N ARG A 131 -0.61 -0.01 0.01
CA ARG A 131 -0.76 0.08 -1.45
C ARG A 131 -2.22 -0.13 -1.79
N CYS A 132 -2.80 0.80 -2.54
CA CYS A 132 -4.20 0.70 -2.96
C CYS A 132 -4.40 0.96 -4.44
N ILE A 133 -5.50 0.44 -4.99
CA ILE A 133 -5.93 0.65 -6.38
C ILE A 133 -6.71 1.97 -6.46
N LEU A 134 -6.20 2.91 -7.26
CA LEU A 134 -6.87 4.18 -7.44
C LEU A 134 -8.18 4.04 -8.22
N PRO A 135 -9.28 4.64 -7.76
CA PRO A 135 -10.52 4.66 -8.50
C PRO A 135 -10.41 5.57 -9.74
N ALA A 136 -11.26 5.33 -10.74
CA ALA A 136 -11.45 6.26 -11.85
C ALA A 136 -12.14 7.54 -11.37
N LEU A 137 -11.57 8.71 -11.70
CA LEU A 137 -12.13 10.01 -11.34
C LEU A 137 -11.96 11.01 -12.50
N PRO A 138 -12.84 12.02 -12.63
CA PRO A 138 -12.67 13.12 -13.56
C PRO A 138 -11.38 13.91 -13.31
N ALA A 139 -10.92 14.65 -14.32
CA ALA A 139 -9.76 15.53 -14.17
C ALA A 139 -9.96 16.52 -13.01
N GLY A 140 -8.95 16.65 -12.15
CA GLY A 140 -9.06 17.46 -10.96
C GLY A 140 -8.03 17.13 -9.90
N VAL A 141 -8.06 17.91 -8.82
CA VAL A 141 -7.15 17.76 -7.67
C VAL A 141 -7.98 17.31 -6.48
N TYR A 142 -7.63 16.17 -5.90
CA TYR A 142 -8.40 15.49 -4.85
C TYR A 142 -7.55 15.29 -3.60
N ASN A 143 -8.14 15.38 -2.41
CA ASN A 143 -7.42 15.09 -1.18
C ASN A 143 -7.24 13.59 -1.01
N VAL A 144 -6.07 13.15 -0.56
CA VAL A 144 -5.90 11.78 -0.06
C VAL A 144 -6.16 11.79 1.44
N LYS A 145 -7.14 11.00 1.88
CA LYS A 145 -7.43 10.76 3.31
C LYS A 145 -6.99 9.35 3.65
N VAL A 146 -6.28 9.20 4.76
CA VAL A 146 -5.83 7.90 5.25
C VAL A 146 -6.33 7.72 6.68
N ASP A 147 -7.13 6.68 6.91
CA ASP A 147 -7.39 6.15 8.24
C ASP A 147 -6.31 5.12 8.54
N ILE A 148 -5.56 5.37 9.60
CA ILE A 148 -4.44 4.50 10.02
C ILE A 148 -4.95 3.20 10.69
N GLY A 149 -6.27 3.07 10.88
CA GLY A 149 -6.97 1.85 11.27
C GLY A 149 -7.42 1.82 12.73
N ASP A 150 -7.77 2.99 13.29
CA ASP A 150 -8.41 3.07 14.61
C ASP A 150 -9.80 3.73 14.57
N GLY A 151 -10.26 4.12 13.38
CA GLY A 151 -11.56 4.76 13.17
C GLY A 151 -11.68 6.17 13.74
N THR A 152 -10.61 6.78 14.28
CA THR A 152 -10.69 8.10 14.94
C THR A 152 -9.84 9.18 14.30
N GLN A 153 -8.88 8.85 13.43
CA GLN A 153 -8.00 9.86 12.82
C GLN A 153 -7.75 9.64 11.34
N PHE A 154 -8.31 10.56 10.54
CA PHE A 154 -7.86 10.78 9.17
C PHE A 154 -6.65 11.70 9.19
N VAL A 155 -5.54 11.24 8.62
CA VAL A 155 -4.44 12.14 8.28
C VAL A 155 -4.67 12.64 6.87
N GLN A 156 -4.90 13.95 6.74
CA GLN A 156 -4.94 14.65 5.45
C GLN A 156 -3.55 15.22 5.19
N LEU A 157 -2.95 14.83 4.08
CA LEU A 157 -1.53 15.10 3.82
C LEU A 157 -1.35 16.13 2.73
N THR A 158 -1.94 15.84 1.57
CA THR A 158 -1.68 16.48 0.29
C THR A 158 -2.70 15.96 -0.74
N ASN A 159 -2.67 16.53 -1.93
CA ASN A 159 -3.59 16.22 -3.02
C ASN A 159 -2.95 15.32 -4.09
N ILE A 160 -3.79 14.49 -4.71
CA ILE A 160 -3.47 13.76 -5.93
C ILE A 160 -4.16 14.46 -7.12
N GLN A 161 -3.45 14.61 -8.25
CA GLN A 161 -3.97 15.21 -9.47
C GLN A 161 -4.33 14.14 -10.49
N TYR A 162 -5.60 14.12 -10.90
CA TYR A 162 -6.07 13.35 -12.04
C TYR A 162 -5.94 14.21 -13.29
N ASP A 163 -5.09 13.77 -14.22
CA ASP A 163 -4.71 14.52 -15.42
C ASP A 163 -5.04 13.73 -16.70
N ALA A 164 -5.70 14.40 -17.65
CA ALA A 164 -6.01 13.82 -18.95
C ALA A 164 -4.74 13.55 -19.78
N SER A 165 -3.68 14.34 -19.60
CA SER A 165 -2.41 14.19 -20.33
C SER A 165 -1.67 12.90 -19.97
N THR A 166 -1.93 12.33 -18.79
CA THR A 166 -1.40 11.03 -18.36
C THR A 166 -2.34 9.88 -18.68
N THR A 167 -3.45 10.14 -19.37
CA THR A 167 -4.41 9.09 -19.78
C THR A 167 -4.07 8.60 -21.19
N PRO A 168 -3.76 7.30 -21.37
CA PRO A 168 -3.50 6.75 -22.68
C PRO A 168 -4.75 6.82 -23.56
N THR A 169 -4.58 7.06 -24.86
CA THR A 169 -5.69 7.14 -25.82
C THR A 169 -5.47 6.24 -27.01
N ILE A 170 -6.49 5.50 -27.42
CA ILE A 170 -6.50 4.74 -28.67
C ILE A 170 -7.15 5.59 -29.76
N THR A 171 -6.48 5.76 -30.89
CA THR A 171 -6.98 6.51 -32.05
C THR A 171 -7.42 5.60 -33.19
N ASN A 172 -6.78 4.45 -33.39
CA ASN A 172 -7.15 3.49 -34.41
C ASN A 172 -6.81 2.06 -34.02
N ILE A 173 -7.56 1.11 -34.56
CA ILE A 173 -7.32 -0.34 -34.42
C ILE A 173 -7.46 -0.95 -35.82
N SER A 174 -6.46 -1.71 -36.26
CA SER A 174 -6.44 -2.35 -37.58
C SER A 174 -5.75 -3.72 -37.54
N PRO A 175 -6.28 -4.76 -38.19
CA PRO A 175 -7.58 -4.77 -38.87
C PRO A 175 -8.72 -4.79 -37.84
N THR A 176 -9.89 -4.27 -38.23
CA THR A 176 -11.11 -4.33 -37.39
C THR A 176 -11.87 -5.65 -37.54
N THR A 177 -11.45 -6.50 -38.47
CA THR A 177 -12.06 -7.79 -38.80
C THR A 177 -10.99 -8.78 -39.20
N GLU A 178 -11.13 -10.02 -38.79
CA GLU A 178 -10.17 -11.10 -39.09
C GLU A 178 -10.90 -12.43 -39.31
N GLY A 179 -10.31 -13.32 -40.11
CA GLY A 179 -10.81 -14.67 -40.31
C GLY A 179 -10.58 -15.57 -39.09
N ALA A 180 -11.35 -16.66 -38.97
CA ALA A 180 -11.25 -17.59 -37.84
C ALA A 180 -9.85 -18.25 -37.66
N VAL A 181 -9.06 -18.29 -38.73
CA VAL A 181 -7.69 -18.83 -38.71
C VAL A 181 -6.72 -17.89 -37.97
N GLY A 182 -7.03 -16.59 -37.88
CA GLY A 182 -6.10 -15.58 -37.36
C GLY A 182 -4.82 -15.48 -38.20
N GLY A 183 -3.79 -14.89 -37.60
CA GLY A 183 -2.45 -14.79 -38.17
C GLY A 183 -2.13 -13.43 -38.80
N SER A 184 -3.10 -12.55 -39.00
CA SER A 184 -2.81 -11.16 -39.40
C SER A 184 -2.25 -10.34 -38.23
N GLN A 185 -1.55 -9.26 -38.57
CA GLN A 185 -0.98 -8.34 -37.59
C GLN A 185 -2.05 -7.35 -37.12
N LEU A 186 -2.38 -7.40 -35.83
CA LEU A 186 -3.09 -6.33 -35.14
C LEU A 186 -2.14 -5.15 -34.91
N THR A 187 -2.61 -3.96 -35.21
CA THR A 187 -1.97 -2.67 -34.97
C THR A 187 -2.96 -1.75 -34.30
N ILE A 188 -2.64 -1.31 -33.09
CA ILE A 188 -3.38 -0.31 -32.33
C ILE A 188 -2.51 0.94 -32.32
N THR A 189 -3.04 2.07 -32.78
CA THR A 189 -2.34 3.35 -32.71
C THR A 189 -2.98 4.26 -31.68
N GLY A 190 -2.18 5.13 -31.09
CA GLY A 190 -2.63 6.00 -30.02
C GLY A 190 -1.49 6.87 -29.48
N SER A 191 -1.60 7.23 -28.22
CA SER A 191 -0.58 7.98 -27.48
C SER A 191 -0.61 7.64 -26.00
N GLY A 192 0.53 7.79 -25.34
CA GLY A 192 0.65 7.61 -23.88
C GLY A 192 0.66 6.16 -23.43
N PHE A 193 0.86 5.20 -24.33
CA PHE A 193 1.06 3.80 -23.95
C PHE A 193 2.39 3.63 -23.21
N SER A 194 2.45 2.66 -22.29
CA SER A 194 3.72 2.20 -21.72
C SER A 194 4.43 1.27 -22.72
N ASP A 195 5.74 1.14 -22.59
CA ASP A 195 6.58 0.14 -23.27
C ASP A 195 6.36 -1.29 -22.74
N ASN A 196 5.56 -1.45 -21.70
CA ASN A 196 5.15 -2.74 -21.15
C ASN A 196 3.63 -2.76 -20.89
N GLY A 197 2.99 -3.89 -21.13
CA GLY A 197 1.57 -4.06 -20.92
C GLY A 197 1.10 -5.46 -21.29
N THR A 198 -0.19 -5.68 -21.10
CA THR A 198 -0.85 -6.92 -21.52
C THR A 198 -1.86 -6.59 -22.60
N LEU A 199 -1.90 -7.37 -23.68
CA LEU A 199 -2.91 -7.24 -24.72
C LEU A 199 -3.77 -8.50 -24.73
N ARG A 200 -5.08 -8.33 -24.68
CA ARG A 200 -6.04 -9.46 -24.70
C ARG A 200 -7.10 -9.23 -25.76
N ILE A 201 -7.53 -10.31 -26.40
CA ILE A 201 -8.70 -10.34 -27.28
C ILE A 201 -9.67 -11.38 -26.72
N GLY A 202 -10.82 -10.90 -26.23
CA GLY A 202 -11.66 -11.72 -25.34
C GLY A 202 -10.84 -12.17 -24.12
N ASP A 203 -10.88 -13.46 -23.83
CA ASP A 203 -10.13 -14.04 -22.70
C ASP A 203 -8.68 -14.41 -23.04
N LYS A 204 -8.27 -14.32 -24.31
CA LYS A 204 -6.94 -14.77 -24.76
C LYS A 204 -5.93 -13.64 -24.72
N GLU A 205 -4.83 -13.87 -24.01
CA GLU A 205 -3.66 -12.99 -24.00
C GLU A 205 -2.80 -13.20 -25.25
N LEU A 206 -2.21 -12.10 -25.74
CA LEU A 206 -1.29 -12.06 -26.86
C LEU A 206 0.13 -11.79 -26.32
N PRO A 207 0.92 -12.83 -26.02
CA PRO A 207 2.24 -12.67 -25.41
C PRO A 207 3.30 -12.13 -26.39
N ASP A 208 3.01 -12.11 -27.69
CA ASP A 208 3.86 -11.53 -28.74
C ASP A 208 3.61 -10.02 -28.93
N ALA A 209 2.78 -9.41 -28.09
CA ALA A 209 2.48 -7.99 -28.16
C ALA A 209 3.73 -7.13 -27.91
N VAL A 210 3.99 -6.21 -28.83
CA VAL A 210 5.07 -5.22 -28.76
C VAL A 210 4.44 -3.86 -28.51
N PHE A 211 4.89 -3.18 -27.47
CA PHE A 211 4.36 -1.89 -27.05
C PHE A 211 5.38 -0.77 -27.30
N THR A 212 4.90 0.35 -27.80
CA THR A 212 5.61 1.63 -27.85
C THR A 212 4.66 2.72 -27.35
N ASN A 213 5.16 3.95 -27.10
CA ASN A 213 4.31 5.05 -26.66
C ASN A 213 3.10 5.34 -27.58
N THR A 214 3.20 5.00 -28.87
CA THR A 214 2.18 5.34 -29.89
C THR A 214 1.59 4.15 -30.62
N THR A 215 2.16 2.95 -30.46
CA THR A 215 1.72 1.76 -31.18
C THR A 215 1.77 0.51 -30.31
N ILE A 216 0.80 -0.38 -30.50
CA ILE A 216 0.81 -1.74 -29.96
C ILE A 216 0.58 -2.69 -31.14
N THR A 217 1.47 -3.65 -31.33
CA THR A 217 1.34 -4.65 -32.41
C THR A 217 1.39 -6.06 -31.87
N ALA A 218 0.55 -6.95 -32.38
CA ALA A 218 0.54 -8.36 -32.01
C ALA A 218 -0.06 -9.21 -33.13
N THR A 219 0.10 -10.53 -33.09
CA THR A 219 -0.50 -11.44 -34.07
C THR A 219 -1.89 -11.87 -33.59
N LEU A 220 -2.91 -11.64 -34.42
CA LEU A 220 -4.27 -12.06 -34.08
C LEU A 220 -4.34 -13.58 -33.91
N PRO A 221 -4.89 -14.10 -32.81
CA PRO A 221 -4.98 -15.53 -32.58
C PRO A 221 -6.02 -16.17 -33.51
N SER A 222 -5.89 -17.48 -33.75
CA SER A 222 -6.99 -18.27 -34.25
C SER A 222 -8.14 -18.26 -33.25
N MET A 223 -9.35 -17.95 -33.73
CA MET A 223 -10.58 -17.88 -32.94
C MET A 223 -11.47 -19.06 -33.33
N SER A 224 -11.87 -19.90 -32.39
CA SER A 224 -12.82 -20.99 -32.67
C SER A 224 -14.16 -20.39 -33.13
N GLN A 225 -14.77 -20.96 -34.17
CA GLN A 225 -16.05 -20.49 -34.68
C GLN A 225 -17.12 -20.59 -33.59
N GLY A 226 -17.59 -19.45 -33.06
CA GLY A 226 -18.64 -19.42 -32.05
C GLY A 226 -18.92 -18.06 -31.40
N VAL A 227 -17.95 -17.12 -31.36
CA VAL A 227 -18.17 -15.85 -30.65
C VAL A 227 -18.63 -14.76 -31.62
N LYS A 228 -19.95 -14.68 -31.85
CA LYS A 228 -20.60 -13.42 -32.22
C LYS A 228 -20.55 -12.49 -31.00
N LYS A 229 -19.73 -11.43 -31.09
CA LYS A 229 -20.07 -10.04 -30.75
C LYS A 229 -18.79 -9.21 -30.64
N SER A 230 -18.87 -7.98 -31.13
CA SER A 230 -17.97 -6.88 -30.82
C SER A 230 -17.70 -6.83 -29.31
N GLY A 231 -16.61 -7.44 -28.87
CA GLY A 231 -16.12 -7.38 -27.49
C GLY A 231 -15.14 -6.24 -27.38
N CYS A 232 -15.32 -5.38 -26.37
CA CYS A 232 -14.38 -4.32 -26.05
C CYS A 232 -12.96 -4.89 -25.95
N LEU A 233 -12.05 -4.32 -26.73
CA LEU A 233 -10.62 -4.51 -26.51
C LEU A 233 -10.26 -3.77 -25.22
N LEU A 234 -10.03 -4.52 -24.15
CA LEU A 234 -9.39 -3.98 -22.95
C LEU A 234 -7.89 -4.01 -23.22
N VAL A 235 -7.29 -2.84 -23.41
CA VAL A 235 -5.84 -2.66 -23.31
C VAL A 235 -5.57 -2.26 -21.86
N PRO A 236 -5.26 -3.20 -20.95
CA PRO A 236 -4.79 -2.82 -19.63
C PRO A 236 -3.43 -2.14 -19.77
N VAL A 237 -3.40 -0.83 -19.56
CA VAL A 237 -2.15 -0.13 -19.28
C VAL A 237 -1.86 -0.37 -17.81
N MET A 238 -1.04 -1.41 -17.56
CA MET A 238 -0.45 -1.78 -16.27
C MET A 238 -1.41 -1.73 -15.06
N GLU A 239 -2.11 -2.83 -14.82
CA GLU A 239 -2.46 -3.26 -13.47
C GLU A 239 -2.38 -4.78 -13.37
N GLN A 240 -1.37 -5.27 -12.65
CA GLN A 240 -1.29 -6.65 -12.19
C GLN A 240 -2.23 -6.79 -11.00
N LEU A 241 -3.44 -7.32 -11.16
CA LEU A 241 -4.06 -8.15 -10.14
C LEU A 241 -5.07 -9.10 -10.80
N SER A 242 -4.73 -10.38 -10.79
CA SER A 242 -5.69 -11.45 -10.99
C SER A 242 -6.66 -11.47 -9.81
N THR A 243 -7.93 -11.19 -10.03
CA THR A 243 -9.02 -11.88 -9.32
C THR A 243 -10.24 -11.93 -10.23
N GLY A 244 -10.69 -13.16 -10.52
CA GLY A 244 -11.90 -13.39 -11.29
C GLY A 244 -13.12 -12.97 -10.49
N ILE A 245 -14.08 -12.34 -11.17
CA ILE A 245 -15.48 -12.32 -10.77
C ILE A 245 -16.28 -12.81 -11.96
N HIS A 246 -16.78 -14.04 -11.82
CA HIS A 246 -17.85 -14.58 -12.65
C HIS A 246 -19.17 -13.92 -12.26
N ILE A 247 -19.96 -13.52 -13.25
CA ILE A 247 -21.41 -13.51 -13.17
C ILE A 247 -21.92 -14.53 -14.19
#